data_AF-A0A7T8DTE5-F1
#
_entry.id   AF-A0A7T8DTE5-F1
#
_cell.length_a   1.000
_cell.length_b   1.000
_cell.length_c   1.000
_cell.angle_alpha   90.00
_cell.angle_beta   90.00
_cell.angle_gamma   90.00
#
_symmetry.space_group_name_H-M   'P 1'
#
loop_
_entity.id
_entity.type
_entity.pdbx_description
1 polymer ?
#
loop_
_entity_poly.entity_id
_entity_poly.type
_entity_poly.pdbx_seq_one_letter_code
_entity_poly.pdbx_strand_id
1 'polypeptide(L)' 'MIPDYTESNFAGIEHGDGISVIRFYAPWCEPCRRSEQEFARISGPPPASVFTQAVHNALL' A
#
# COMPACT_ATOMS: atom_id res chain seq x y z
N MET A 1 -1.02 -10.74 -3.72
CA MET A 1 -1.82 -10.41 -2.51
C MET A 1 -1.17 -9.18 -1.90
N ILE A 2 -1.89 -8.06 -1.78
CA ILE A 2 -1.34 -6.81 -1.24
C ILE A 2 -1.38 -6.91 0.30
N PRO A 3 -0.23 -6.84 0.99
CA PRO A 3 -0.22 -6.81 2.45
C PRO A 3 -0.81 -5.50 2.98
N ASP A 4 -1.65 -5.61 4.02
CA ASP A 4 -2.23 -4.48 4.74
C ASP A 4 -1.33 -4.13 5.94
N TYR A 5 -0.97 -2.86 6.03
CA TYR A 5 -0.09 -2.33 7.05
C TYR A 5 -0.83 -1.36 7.97
N THR A 6 -0.37 -1.34 9.21
CA THR A 6 -0.80 -0.49 10.32
C THR A 6 0.43 0.21 10.90
N GLU A 7 0.23 1.18 11.77
CA GLU A 7 1.35 1.85 12.47
C GLU A 7 2.27 0.85 13.19
N SER A 8 1.71 -0.26 13.69
CA SER A 8 2.45 -1.27 14.44
C SER A 8 3.37 -2.17 13.61
N ASN A 9 3.21 -2.21 12.28
CA ASN A 9 3.97 -3.10 11.40
C ASN A 9 4.66 -2.37 10.24
N PHE A 10 4.47 -1.05 10.11
CA PHE A 10 5.08 -0.24 9.05
C PHE A 10 6.60 -0.13 9.18
N ALA A 11 7.13 -0.13 10.40
CA ALA A 11 8.58 -0.05 10.66
C ALA A 11 9.37 -1.25 10.10
N GLY A 12 8.72 -2.39 9.87
CA GLY A 12 9.38 -3.56 9.27
C GLY A 12 9.70 -3.41 7.78
N ILE A 13 9.16 -2.37 7.13
CA ILE A 13 9.17 -2.22 5.68
C ILE A 13 9.99 -1.00 5.22
N GLU A 14 10.19 -0.03 6.11
CA GLU A 14 10.90 1.23 5.81
C GLU A 14 12.37 1.00 5.38
N HIS A 15 12.92 -0.17 5.67
CA HIS A 15 14.32 -0.55 5.44
C HIS A 15 14.52 -1.63 4.37
N GLY A 16 13.52 -1.95 3.53
CA GLY A 16 13.67 -2.93 2.45
C GLY A 16 14.47 -2.41 1.25
N ASP A 17 15.28 -3.26 0.62
CA ASP A 17 15.96 -2.95 -0.64
C ASP A 17 14.95 -2.87 -1.79
N GLY A 18 14.82 -1.71 -2.44
CA GLY A 18 13.93 -1.51 -3.59
C GLY A 18 13.12 -0.21 -3.53
N ILE A 19 12.05 -0.16 -4.33
CA ILE A 19 11.09 0.94 -4.38
C ILE A 19 9.76 0.43 -3.82
N SER A 20 9.26 1.08 -2.76
CA SER A 20 7.94 0.80 -2.21
C SER A 20 6.92 1.81 -2.71
N VAL A 21 5.79 1.32 -3.21
CA VAL A 21 4.61 2.12 -3.56
C VAL A 21 3.54 1.85 -2.52
N ILE A 22 3.22 2.86 -1.72
CA ILE A 22 2.31 2.77 -0.59
C ILE A 22 1.02 3.53 -0.89
N ARG A 23 -0.13 2.86 -0.73
CA ARG A 23 -1.46 3.47 -0.80
C ARG A 23 -2.00 3.68 0.61
N PHE A 24 -2.02 4.92 1.05
CA PHE A 24 -2.70 5.35 2.27
C PHE A 24 -4.21 5.50 1.98
N TYR A 25 -5.06 4.86 2.78
CA TYR A 25 -6.52 4.92 2.57
C TYR A 25 -7.31 4.87 3.87
N ALA A 26 -8.57 5.29 3.78
CA ALA A 26 -9.58 5.12 4.83
C ALA A 26 -10.80 4.36 4.27
N PRO A 27 -11.42 3.46 5.04
CA PRO A 27 -12.51 2.60 4.56
C PRO A 27 -13.81 3.40 4.28
N TRP A 28 -14.00 4.52 4.97
CA TRP A 28 -15.13 5.43 4.78
C TRP A 28 -14.94 6.42 3.62
N CYS A 29 -13.75 6.49 3.03
CA CYS A 29 -13.42 7.43 1.97
C CYS A 29 -13.78 6.87 0.58
N GLU A 30 -14.85 7.40 -0.01
CA GLU A 30 -15.32 7.01 -1.34
C GLU A 30 -14.29 7.25 -2.47
N PRO A 31 -13.58 8.39 -2.53
CA PRO A 31 -12.47 8.56 -3.48
C PRO A 31 -11.37 7.51 -3.32
N CYS A 32 -11.09 7.11 -2.07
CA CYS A 32 -10.06 6.12 -1.76
C CYS A 32 -10.46 4.73 -2.27
N ARG A 33 -11.74 4.34 -2.14
CA ARG A 33 -12.27 3.09 -2.72
C ARG A 33 -12.17 3.06 -4.24
N ARG A 34 -12.39 4.18 -4.93
CA ARG A 34 -12.20 4.25 -6.39
C ARG A 34 -10.74 3.99 -6.80
N SER A 35 -9.78 4.48 -6.03
CA SER A 35 -8.35 4.25 -6.28
C SER A 35 -7.87 2.81 -6.04
N GLU A 36 -8.62 2.01 -5.27
CA GLU A 36 -8.25 0.63 -4.92
C GLU A 36 -8.10 -0.26 -6.16
N GLN A 37 -9.03 -0.14 -7.11
CA GLN A 37 -8.99 -0.92 -8.34
C GLN A 37 -7.76 -0.58 -9.17
N GLU A 38 -7.43 0.70 -9.32
CA GLU A 38 -6.27 1.12 -10.10
C GLU A 38 -4.96 0.68 -9.43
N PHE A 39 -4.89 0.79 -8.10
CA PHE A 39 -3.76 0.29 -7.33
C PHE A 39 -3.58 -1.22 -7.48
N ALA A 40 -4.67 -2.00 -7.48
CA ALA A 40 -4.63 -3.43 -7.73
C ALA A 40 -4.13 -3.77 -9.14
N ARG A 41 -4.48 -2.98 -10.16
CA ARG A 41 -4.01 -3.19 -11.54
C ARG A 41 -2.50 -3.01 -11.69
N ILE A 42 -1.93 -2.01 -11.04
CA ILE A 42 -0.48 -1.77 -11.09
C ILE A 42 0.32 -2.67 -10.15
N SER A 43 -0.35 -3.33 -9.19
CA SER A 43 0.24 -4.30 -8.24
C SER A 43 0.49 -5.70 -8.82
N GLY A 44 0.17 -5.93 -10.11
CA GLY A 44 0.62 -7.12 -10.84
C GLY A 44 2.14 -7.29 -10.80
N PRO A 45 2.73 -8.44 -11.23
CA PRO A 45 4.12 -8.82 -10.93
C PRO A 45 5.09 -7.70 -11.29
N PRO A 46 5.55 -6.92 -10.29
CA PRO A 46 6.51 -5.88 -10.51
C PRO A 46 7.89 -6.51 -10.78
N PRO A 47 8.87 -5.78 -11.33
CA PRO A 47 10.26 -6.19 -11.16
C PRO A 47 10.51 -6.46 -9.67
N ALA A 48 11.35 -7.44 -9.33
CA ALA A 48 11.56 -7.90 -7.95
C ALA A 48 11.95 -6.79 -6.95
N SER A 49 12.34 -5.61 -7.47
CA SER A 49 12.69 -4.41 -6.72
C SER A 49 11.53 -3.44 -6.45
N VAL A 50 10.30 -3.68 -6.93
CA VAL A 50 9.16 -2.77 -6.69
C VAL A 50 8.09 -3.49 -5.88
N PHE A 51 7.71 -2.93 -4.73
CA PHE A 51 6.73 -3.53 -3.82
C PHE A 51 5.48 -2.63 -3.73
N THR A 52 4.28 -3.21 -3.79
CA THR A 52 3.01 -2.47 -3.66
C THR A 52 2.30 -2.82 -2.36
N GLN A 53 1.86 -1.79 -1.63
CA GLN A 53 1.49 -1.89 -0.22
C GLN A 53 0.31 -0.98 0.12
N ALA A 54 -0.54 -1.38 1.06
CA ALA A 54 -1.65 -0.56 1.53
C ALA A 54 -1.51 -0.28 3.03
N VAL A 55 -1.75 0.95 3.46
CA VAL A 55 -1.80 1.32 4.88
C VAL A 55 -3.22 1.77 5.22
N HIS A 56 -3.83 1.08 6.17
CA HIS A 56 -5.13 1.43 6.71
C HIS A 56 -4.98 2.52 7.78
N ASN A 57 -5.82 3.55 7.68
CA ASN A 57 -6.00 4.58 8.69
C ASN A 57 -4.81 5.55 8.78
N ALA A 58 -4.44 6.14 7.64
CA ALA A 58 -3.42 7.20 7.54
C ALA A 58 -3.91 8.58 8.02
N LEU A 59 -4.96 8.60 8.83
CA LEU A 59 -5.31 9.78 9.61
C LEU A 59 -4.39 9.75 10.83
N LEU A 60 -3.44 10.67 10.86
CA LEU A 60 -2.89 11.17 12.12
C LEU A 60 -4.04 11.48 13.11
#